data_AF-A0A1C3Y3K6-F1
#
_entry.id   AF-A0A1C3Y3K6-F1
#
_cell.length_a   1.000
_cell.length_b   1.000
_cell.length_c   1.000
_cell.angle_alpha   90.00
_cell.angle_beta   90.00
_cell.angle_gamma   90.00
#
_symmetry.space_group_name_H-M   'P 1'
#
loop_
_entity.id
_entity.type
_entity.pdbx_description
1 polymer ?
#
loop_
_entity_poly.entity_id
_entity_poly.type
_entity_poly.pdbx_seq_one_letter_code
_entity_poly.pdbx_strand_id
1 'polypeptide(L)'
;MLFYLLALFPLAILTFILAFATSGGGAPSPVHYTVVIWMVFTLTIFLPLVSLQVRRFHDRNISGWWYLALFIVSYVPYLAFVTVPAIIVISILPGTVGPNKFGPDPLHPEARAAAFA
;
A
#
# COMPACT_ATOMS: atom_id res chain seq x y z
N MET A 1 -5.04 -8.85 -0.01
CA MET A 1 -4.61 -8.65 -1.42
C MET A 1 -3.52 -7.59 -1.54
N LEU A 2 -3.70 -6.38 -1.01
CA LEU A 2 -2.68 -5.32 -1.08
C LEU A 2 -1.37 -5.63 -0.33
N PHE A 3 -1.43 -6.22 0.88
CA PHE A 3 -0.21 -6.67 1.57
C PHE A 3 0.67 -7.57 0.70
N TYR A 4 0.06 -8.53 0.00
CA TYR A 4 0.76 -9.40 -0.94
C TYR A 4 1.38 -8.62 -2.10
N LEU A 5 0.70 -7.59 -2.64
CA LEU A 5 1.25 -6.76 -3.71
C LEU A 5 2.41 -5.88 -3.23
N LEU A 6 2.35 -5.35 -1.99
CA LEU A 6 3.48 -4.64 -1.40
C LEU A 6 4.68 -5.56 -1.14
N ALA A 7 4.45 -6.83 -0.79
CA ALA A 7 5.51 -7.82 -0.59
C ALA A 7 6.10 -8.31 -1.93
N LEU A 8 5.27 -8.42 -2.98
CA LEU A 8 5.70 -8.84 -4.31
C LEU A 8 6.51 -7.75 -5.02
N PHE A 9 6.33 -6.48 -4.71
CA PHE A 9 7.05 -5.38 -5.37
C PHE A 9 8.58 -5.41 -5.12
N PRO A 10 9.08 -5.49 -3.86
CA PRO A 10 10.50 -5.73 -3.58
C PRO A 10 11.00 -7.04 -4.18
N LEU A 11 10.17 -8.09 -4.17
CA LEU A 11 10.52 -9.39 -4.75
C LEU A 11 10.71 -9.30 -6.26
N ALA A 12 9.88 -8.53 -6.97
CA ALA A 12 10.00 -8.27 -8.41
C ALA A 12 11.26 -7.47 -8.76
N ILE A 13 11.64 -6.51 -7.91
CA ILE A 13 12.91 -5.78 -8.06
C ILE A 13 14.09 -6.74 -7.85
N LEU A 14 14.03 -7.58 -6.82
CA LEU A 14 15.07 -8.57 -6.52
C LEU A 14 15.24 -9.57 -7.67
N THR A 15 14.16 -10.11 -8.23
CA THR A 15 14.21 -11.04 -9.36
C THR A 15 14.74 -10.37 -10.63
N PHE A 16 14.42 -9.10 -10.87
CA PHE A 16 15.01 -8.32 -11.96
C PHE A 16 16.52 -8.18 -11.82
N ILE A 17 16.99 -7.79 -10.62
CA ILE A 17 18.41 -7.63 -10.32
C ILE A 17 19.15 -8.97 -10.47
N LEU A 18 18.59 -10.07 -9.94
CA LEU A 18 19.15 -11.42 -10.09
C LEU A 18 19.21 -11.88 -11.55
N ALA A 19 18.13 -11.69 -12.31
CA ALA A 19 18.08 -12.05 -13.73
C ALA A 19 19.15 -11.29 -14.54
N PHE A 20 19.31 -10.00 -14.28
CA PHE A 20 20.35 -9.19 -14.91
C PHE A 20 21.78 -9.56 -14.45
N ALA A 21 21.98 -9.79 -13.16
CA ALA A 21 23.30 -10.14 -12.61
C ALA A 21 23.79 -11.52 -13.08
N THR A 22 22.87 -12.46 -13.34
CA THR A 22 23.19 -13.83 -13.79
C THR A 22 23.27 -13.97 -15.30
N SER A 23 22.84 -12.97 -16.09
CA SER A 23 22.89 -13.03 -17.56
C SER A 23 24.25 -12.66 -18.17
N GLY A 24 25.20 -12.21 -17.34
CA GLY A 24 26.57 -11.92 -17.77
C GLY A 24 26.69 -10.84 -18.85
N GLY A 25 25.68 -9.97 -19.00
CA GLY A 25 25.65 -8.93 -20.04
C GLY A 25 25.29 -9.42 -21.45
N GLY A 26 24.83 -10.66 -21.59
CA GLY A 26 24.33 -11.21 -22.85
C GLY A 26 23.01 -10.58 -23.32
N ALA A 27 22.54 -10.99 -24.50
CA ALA A 27 21.26 -10.50 -25.05
C ALA A 27 20.09 -10.81 -24.10
N PRO A 28 19.11 -9.89 -23.96
CA PRO A 28 17.95 -10.13 -23.11
C PRO A 28 17.19 -11.38 -23.55
N SER A 29 17.10 -12.36 -22.67
CA SER A 29 16.27 -13.56 -22.87
C SER A 29 14.79 -13.26 -22.58
N PRO A 30 13.84 -14.13 -23.01
CA PRO A 30 12.40 -14.00 -22.70
C PRO A 30 12.11 -13.71 -21.21
N VAL A 31 12.92 -14.24 -20.29
CA VAL A 31 12.80 -14.00 -18.85
C VAL A 31 12.91 -12.51 -18.51
N HIS A 32 13.84 -11.78 -19.12
CA HIS A 32 14.02 -10.34 -18.86
C HIS A 32 12.77 -9.55 -19.22
N TYR A 33 12.17 -9.84 -20.38
CA TYR A 33 10.93 -9.19 -20.80
C TYR A 33 9.76 -9.50 -19.87
N THR A 34 9.63 -10.77 -19.42
CA THR A 34 8.58 -11.13 -18.45
C THR A 34 8.72 -10.40 -17.12
N VAL A 35 9.95 -10.24 -16.61
CA VAL A 35 10.19 -9.51 -15.36
C VAL A 35 9.88 -8.02 -15.50
N VAL A 36 10.27 -7.39 -16.61
CA VAL A 36 9.95 -5.98 -16.88
C VAL A 36 8.44 -5.75 -16.94
N ILE A 37 7.71 -6.62 -17.65
CA ILE A 37 6.24 -6.54 -17.73
C ILE A 37 5.62 -6.66 -16.32
N TRP A 38 6.09 -7.62 -15.53
CA TRP A 38 5.64 -7.80 -14.14
C TRP A 38 5.95 -6.60 -13.25
N MET A 39 7.11 -5.96 -13.40
CA MET A 39 7.48 -4.76 -12.66
C MET A 39 6.55 -3.59 -13.00
N VAL A 40 6.31 -3.33 -14.28
CA VAL A 40 5.42 -2.25 -14.73
C VAL A 40 4.01 -2.49 -14.19
N PHE A 41 3.47 -3.71 -14.36
CA PHE A 41 2.17 -4.08 -13.83
C PHE A 41 2.08 -3.85 -12.31
N THR A 42 3.10 -4.26 -11.57
CA THR A 42 3.14 -4.09 -10.11
C THR A 42 3.16 -2.60 -9.73
N LEU A 43 3.98 -1.77 -10.39
CA LEU A 43 4.02 -0.32 -10.14
C LEU A 43 2.68 0.36 -10.41
N THR A 44 2.04 0.03 -11.53
CA THR A 44 0.74 0.60 -11.92
C THR A 44 -0.33 0.35 -10.86
N ILE A 45 -0.31 -0.81 -10.23
CA ILE A 45 -1.31 -1.20 -9.22
C ILE A 45 -0.86 -0.81 -7.79
N PHE A 46 0.44 -0.70 -7.53
CA PHE A 46 1.00 -0.36 -6.23
C PHE A 46 0.53 1.01 -5.74
N LEU A 47 0.69 2.05 -6.57
CA LEU A 47 0.37 3.43 -6.17
C LEU A 47 -1.11 3.65 -5.82
N PRO A 48 -2.10 3.20 -6.64
CA PRO A 48 -3.50 3.32 -6.27
C PRO A 48 -3.85 2.59 -4.97
N LEU A 49 -3.29 1.40 -4.75
CA LEU A 49 -3.64 0.62 -3.59
C LEU A 49 -3.03 1.19 -2.28
N VAL A 50 -1.80 1.68 -2.32
CA VAL A 50 -1.23 2.43 -1.18
C VAL A 50 -2.08 3.65 -0.89
N SER A 51 -2.51 4.38 -1.93
CA SER A 51 -3.35 5.57 -1.80
C SER A 51 -4.70 5.25 -1.11
N LEU A 52 -5.33 4.12 -1.46
CA LEU A 52 -6.55 3.66 -0.81
C LEU A 52 -6.35 3.33 0.67
N GLN A 53 -5.24 2.72 1.06
CA GLN A 53 -4.99 2.46 2.49
C GLN A 53 -4.66 3.69 3.28
N VAL A 54 -3.85 4.59 2.74
CA VAL A 54 -3.59 5.88 3.37
C VAL A 54 -4.91 6.61 3.59
N ARG A 55 -5.82 6.59 2.60
CA ARG A 55 -7.18 7.12 2.77
C ARG A 55 -7.94 6.42 3.89
N ARG A 56 -7.96 5.09 3.98
CA ARG A 56 -8.64 4.38 5.09
C ARG A 56 -8.07 4.72 6.46
N PHE A 57 -6.77 4.96 6.57
CA PHE A 57 -6.16 5.43 7.82
C PHE A 57 -6.62 6.86 8.14
N HIS A 58 -6.65 7.74 7.14
CA HIS A 58 -7.13 9.11 7.29
C HIS A 58 -8.61 9.16 7.68
N ASP A 59 -9.46 8.30 7.11
CA ASP A 59 -10.88 8.19 7.46
C ASP A 59 -11.07 7.97 8.97
N ARG A 60 -10.10 7.34 9.65
CA ARG A 60 -10.14 7.01 11.08
C ARG A 60 -9.33 7.98 11.95
N ASN A 61 -8.98 9.15 11.40
CA ASN A 61 -8.15 10.17 12.04
C ASN A 61 -6.71 9.69 12.38
N ILE A 62 -6.20 8.67 11.69
CA ILE A 62 -4.84 8.12 11.86
C ILE A 62 -3.94 8.67 10.74
N SER A 63 -2.67 8.98 11.02
CA SER A 63 -1.72 9.38 9.97
C SER A 63 -1.44 8.24 8.99
N GLY A 64 -1.42 8.53 7.68
CA GLY A 64 -1.06 7.56 6.64
C GLY A 64 0.33 6.94 6.80
N TRP A 65 1.26 7.64 7.46
CA TRP A 65 2.59 7.12 7.79
C TRP A 65 2.55 5.85 8.66
N TRP A 66 1.49 5.65 9.46
CA TRP A 66 1.32 4.42 10.23
C TRP A 66 1.16 3.19 9.34
N TYR A 67 0.60 3.33 8.14
CA TYR A 67 0.53 2.23 7.19
C TYR A 67 1.93 1.78 6.76
N LEU A 68 2.82 2.73 6.46
CA LEU A 68 4.23 2.44 6.15
C LEU A 68 4.95 1.79 7.35
N ALA A 69 4.74 2.31 8.56
CA ALA A 69 5.33 1.74 9.77
C ALA A 69 4.89 0.28 9.99
N LEU A 70 3.59 0.00 9.91
CA LEU A 70 3.05 -1.36 10.05
C LEU A 70 3.56 -2.30 8.95
N PHE A 71 3.72 -1.79 7.72
CA PHE A 71 4.31 -2.54 6.62
C PHE A 71 5.77 -2.92 6.89
N ILE A 72 6.61 -1.97 7.32
CA ILE A 72 8.02 -2.26 7.65
C ILE A 72 8.11 -3.27 8.80
N VAL A 73 7.33 -3.06 9.87
CA VAL A 73 7.32 -3.93 11.05
C VAL A 73 6.84 -5.35 10.71
N SER A 74 5.99 -5.51 9.70
CA SER A 74 5.53 -6.84 9.25
C SER A 74 6.64 -7.75 8.71
N TYR A 75 7.79 -7.21 8.31
CA TYR A 75 8.94 -8.01 7.88
C TYR A 75 9.74 -8.61 9.03
N VAL A 76 9.51 -8.15 10.26
CA VAL A 76 10.09 -8.77 11.45
C VAL A 76 9.34 -10.08 11.72
N PRO A 77 10.04 -11.21 11.89
CA PRO A 77 9.40 -12.49 12.18
C PRO A 77 8.38 -12.39 13.31
N TYR A 78 7.25 -13.07 13.16
CA TYR A 78 6.11 -13.09 14.08
C TYR A 78 5.33 -11.78 14.25
N LEU A 79 5.90 -10.60 13.99
CA LEU A 79 5.16 -9.33 14.12
C LEU A 79 4.09 -9.15 13.03
N ALA A 80 4.21 -9.85 11.91
CA ALA A 80 3.15 -9.95 10.91
C ALA A 80 1.80 -10.41 11.50
N PHE A 81 1.81 -11.27 12.53
CA PHE A 81 0.59 -11.73 13.20
C PHE A 81 -0.11 -10.62 14.00
N VAL A 82 0.56 -9.49 14.24
CA VAL A 82 -0.03 -8.31 14.90
C VAL A 82 -0.36 -7.23 13.88
N THR A 83 0.57 -6.93 12.98
CA THR A 83 0.41 -5.82 12.01
C THR A 83 -0.67 -6.13 10.97
N VAL A 84 -0.78 -7.37 10.50
CA VAL A 84 -1.79 -7.75 9.50
C VAL A 84 -3.22 -7.64 10.07
N PRO A 85 -3.55 -8.21 11.24
CA PRO A 85 -4.86 -7.98 11.86
C PRO A 85 -5.15 -6.50 12.14
N ALA A 86 -4.16 -5.72 12.58
CA ALA A 86 -4.35 -4.29 12.81
C ALA A 86 -4.76 -3.55 11.53
N ILE A 87 -4.11 -3.85 10.38
CA ILE A 87 -4.48 -3.28 9.07
C ILE A 87 -5.85 -3.77 8.60
N ILE A 88 -6.24 -5.01 8.92
CA ILE A 88 -7.56 -5.55 8.56
C ILE A 88 -8.66 -4.85 9.35
N VAL A 89 -8.52 -4.78 10.68
CA VAL A 89 -9.43 -4.06 11.57
C VAL A 89 -9.53 -2.60 11.12
N ILE A 90 -8.36 -1.95 10.96
CA ILE A 90 -8.06 -0.88 9.99
C ILE A 90 -9.15 -0.58 8.95
N SER A 91 -9.16 -1.50 7.99
CA SER A 91 -9.80 -1.37 6.70
C SER A 91 -11.29 -1.70 6.71
N ILE A 92 -11.78 -2.43 7.73
CA ILE A 92 -13.18 -2.88 7.78
C ILE A 92 -14.04 -1.99 8.68
N LEU A 93 -13.50 -1.46 9.78
CA LEU A 93 -14.28 -0.62 10.69
C LEU A 93 -14.71 0.71 10.05
N PRO A 94 -15.86 1.27 10.44
CA PRO A 94 -16.32 2.57 9.95
C PRO A 94 -15.33 3.69 10.30
N GLY A 95 -15.31 4.73 9.48
CA GLY A 95 -14.50 5.94 9.71
C GLY A 95 -14.96 6.73 10.94
N THR A 96 -14.21 7.76 11.31
CA THR A 96 -14.58 8.72 12.35
C THR A 96 -15.87 9.45 11.93
N VAL A 97 -16.85 9.52 12.83
CA VAL A 97 -18.09 10.27 12.63
C VAL A 97 -17.80 11.77 12.76
N GLY A 98 -18.25 12.55 11.78
CA GLY A 98 -18.03 14.01 11.76
C GLY A 98 -16.64 14.41 11.22
N PRO A 99 -16.33 15.71 11.21
CA PRO A 99 -15.08 16.21 10.62
C PRO A 99 -13.85 15.70 11.36
N ASN A 100 -12.79 15.37 10.61
CA ASN A 100 -11.49 14.98 11.14
C ASN A 100 -10.37 15.87 10.59
N LYS A 101 -9.11 15.66 11.03
CA LYS A 101 -7.97 16.50 10.62
C LYS A 101 -7.58 16.39 9.13
N PHE A 102 -8.15 15.42 8.41
CA PHE A 102 -7.94 15.19 6.98
C PHE A 102 -9.12 15.66 6.13
N GLY A 103 -10.19 16.15 6.75
CA GLY A 103 -11.33 16.72 6.06
C GLY A 103 -12.67 16.39 6.71
N PRO A 104 -13.75 16.95 6.13
CA PRO A 104 -15.10 16.71 6.59
C PRO A 104 -15.61 15.31 6.24
N ASP A 105 -16.58 14.83 7.01
CA ASP A 105 -17.21 13.52 6.82
C ASP A 105 -17.94 13.45 5.47
N PRO A 106 -17.59 12.49 4.58
CA PRO A 106 -18.27 12.34 3.29
C PRO A 106 -19.71 11.84 3.40
N LEU A 107 -20.13 11.27 4.54
CA LEU A 107 -21.48 10.74 4.75
C LEU A 107 -22.46 11.78 5.30
N HIS A 108 -21.97 12.93 5.79
CA HIS A 108 -22.80 14.02 6.33
C HIS A 108 -22.50 15.35 5.61
N PRO A 109 -23.12 15.58 4.43
CA PRO A 109 -22.86 16.74 3.59
C PRO A 109 -23.17 18.08 4.27
N GLU A 110 -24.17 18.14 5.15
CA GLU A 110 -24.50 19.33 5.93
C GLU A 110 -23.35 19.81 6.82
N ALA A 111 -22.57 18.89 7.42
CA ALA A 111 -21.39 19.23 8.20
C ALA A 111 -20.24 19.78 7.32
N ARG A 112 -20.25 19.40 6.03
CA ARG A 112 -19.29 19.88 5.02
C ARG A 112 -19.47 21.37 4.73
N ALA A 113 -20.72 21.84 4.63
CA ALA A 113 -21.03 23.26 4.36
C ALA A 113 -20.64 24.17 5.54
N ALA A 114 -20.82 23.70 6.78
CA ALA A 114 -20.46 24.45 7.98
C ALA A 114 -18.94 24.56 8.21
N ALA A 115 -18.13 23.63 7.69
CA ALA A 115 -16.67 23.67 7.84
C ALA A 115 -15.98 24.72 6.94
N PHE A 116 -16.70 25.31 5.98
CA PHE A 116 -16.20 26.34 5.06
C PHE A 116 -16.92 27.70 5.22
N ALA A 117 -17.84 27.82 6.17
CA ALA A 117 -18.53 29.06 6.53
C ALA A 117 -17.81 29.73 7.71
#